data_AF-A0A6P4G0C5-F1
#
_entry.id   AF-A0A6P4G0C5-F1
#
_cell.length_a   1.000
_cell.length_b   1.000
_cell.length_c   1.000
_cell.angle_alpha   90.00
_cell.angle_beta   90.00
_cell.angle_gamma   90.00
#
_symmetry.space_group_name_H-M   'P 1'
#
loop_
_entity.id
_entity.type
_entity.pdbx_description
1 polymer ?
#
loop_
_entity_poly.entity_id
_entity_poly.type
_entity_poly.pdbx_seq_one_letter_code
_entity_poly.pdbx_strand_id
1 'polypeptide(L)'
;MTQAEIVKRLREEYDSKHTQEQKPKRTEDLLTRTKRFHQRVLNLLTTHKVPYSNKEDEDTYEDYLLPDTKESNGKKSKKLKIQGKLKDQDSDDEDVDARIASIKNKLRQKKGPTTERQQKRRESKKLKRSKGVQKLLLSSAKNLKNENVKHQKLKNGLVKAEKDPEDSKEQIQPVKVQPVYNQEAKIVYSKVDFAANPGGKVKKSHQNPKEILKKLRDTKKHLTELREQGETEKAAEMQTDIAWRNAFDKVEGKKVKDDTKLLQKAIKKRRVEKKKSKTKWSERKQKVDYDKDKRQKKRQENLDKRSKDKKNRKLKTASKKGRIIPGY
;
A
#
# COMPACT_ATOMS: atom_id res chain seq x y z
N MET A 1 -45.75 -29.69 -59.58
CA MET A 1 -44.69 -30.01 -58.62
C MET A 1 -45.23 -31.01 -57.62
N THR A 2 -44.58 -32.16 -57.50
CA THR A 2 -45.01 -33.21 -56.56
C THR A 2 -44.57 -32.87 -55.13
N GLN A 3 -45.23 -33.40 -54.10
CA GLN A 3 -44.83 -33.18 -52.70
C GLN A 3 -43.36 -33.54 -52.45
N ALA A 4 -42.84 -34.54 -53.15
CA ALA A 4 -41.44 -34.94 -53.09
C ALA A 4 -40.48 -33.84 -53.60
N GLU A 5 -40.82 -33.14 -54.70
CA GLU A 5 -40.03 -32.01 -55.22
C GLU A 5 -40.02 -30.83 -54.25
N ILE A 6 -41.15 -30.55 -53.59
CA ILE A 6 -41.26 -29.45 -52.62
C ILE A 6 -40.36 -29.73 -51.42
N VAL A 7 -40.41 -30.96 -50.88
CA VAL A 7 -39.53 -31.36 -49.76
C VAL A 7 -38.06 -31.31 -50.17
N LYS A 8 -37.74 -31.70 -51.41
CA LYS A 8 -36.36 -31.65 -51.92
C LYS A 8 -35.85 -30.22 -52.06
N ARG A 9 -36.67 -29.29 -52.58
CA ARG A 9 -36.34 -27.86 -52.60
C ARG A 9 -36.21 -27.26 -51.21
N LEU A 10 -37.11 -27.60 -50.29
CA LEU A 10 -37.02 -27.12 -48.91
C LEU A 10 -35.76 -27.64 -48.22
N ARG A 11 -35.35 -28.87 -48.51
CA ARG A 11 -34.10 -29.46 -48.05
C ARG A 11 -32.89 -28.73 -48.67
N GLU A 12 -32.90 -28.47 -49.96
CA GLU A 12 -31.84 -27.73 -50.66
C GLU A 12 -31.75 -26.27 -50.21
N GLU A 13 -32.87 -25.60 -49.92
CA GLU A 13 -32.89 -24.26 -49.33
C GLU A 13 -32.41 -24.25 -47.88
N TYR A 14 -32.82 -25.26 -47.09
CA TYR A 14 -32.37 -25.42 -45.71
C TYR A 14 -30.86 -25.66 -45.68
N ASP A 15 -30.37 -26.59 -46.51
CA ASP A 15 -28.96 -26.88 -46.64
C ASP A 15 -28.23 -25.65 -47.19
N SER A 16 -28.73 -24.91 -48.18
CA SER A 16 -28.10 -23.67 -48.66
C SER A 16 -28.00 -22.58 -47.59
N LYS A 17 -29.02 -22.45 -46.72
CA LYS A 17 -29.03 -21.49 -45.59
C LYS A 17 -28.11 -21.92 -44.45
N HIS A 18 -27.91 -23.21 -44.23
CA HIS A 18 -27.14 -23.76 -43.09
C HIS A 18 -25.75 -24.30 -43.47
N THR A 19 -25.44 -24.39 -44.77
CA THR A 19 -24.13 -24.80 -45.34
C THR A 19 -23.24 -23.60 -45.67
N GLN A 20 -23.65 -22.38 -45.29
CA GLN A 20 -22.66 -21.37 -44.93
C GLN A 20 -22.00 -21.81 -43.63
N GLU A 21 -21.09 -22.77 -43.75
CA GLU A 21 -20.08 -23.05 -42.76
C GLU A 21 -19.59 -21.71 -42.25
N GLN A 22 -19.86 -21.44 -40.97
CA GLN A 22 -19.13 -20.43 -40.25
C GLN A 22 -17.68 -20.89 -40.28
N LYS A 23 -16.94 -20.50 -41.33
CA LYS A 23 -15.49 -20.62 -41.37
C LYS A 23 -15.03 -20.13 -40.00
N PRO A 24 -14.24 -20.92 -39.24
CA PRO A 24 -13.84 -20.50 -37.91
C PRO A 24 -13.26 -19.11 -38.07
N LYS A 25 -13.92 -18.10 -37.49
CA LYS A 25 -13.43 -16.72 -37.54
C LYS A 25 -11.98 -16.85 -37.09
N ARG A 26 -11.03 -16.60 -38.00
CA ARG A 26 -9.60 -16.66 -37.69
C ARG A 26 -9.46 -15.96 -36.35
N THR A 27 -8.97 -16.64 -35.34
CA THR A 27 -8.82 -16.06 -34.00
C THR A 27 -8.00 -14.80 -34.21
N GLU A 28 -8.66 -13.64 -34.20
CA GLU A 28 -7.98 -12.41 -34.57
C GLU A 28 -6.88 -12.22 -33.54
N ASP A 29 -5.66 -12.00 -34.02
CA ASP A 29 -4.54 -11.70 -33.14
C ASP A 29 -4.98 -10.61 -32.16
N LEU A 30 -4.67 -10.81 -30.88
CA LEU A 30 -4.99 -9.87 -29.82
C LEU A 30 -4.57 -8.44 -30.18
N LEU A 31 -3.48 -8.30 -30.95
CA LEU A 31 -2.99 -7.04 -31.49
C LEU A 31 -3.98 -6.38 -32.47
N THR A 32 -4.60 -7.16 -33.35
CA THR A 32 -5.59 -6.67 -34.32
C THR A 32 -6.88 -6.26 -33.61
N ARG A 33 -7.33 -7.05 -32.64
CA ARG A 33 -8.51 -6.74 -31.81
C ARG A 33 -8.31 -5.47 -30.98
N THR A 34 -7.12 -5.30 -30.39
CA THR A 34 -6.79 -4.08 -29.61
C THR A 34 -6.68 -2.85 -30.50
N LYS A 35 -6.07 -2.96 -31.70
CA LYS A 35 -6.04 -1.87 -32.69
C LYS A 35 -7.44 -1.42 -33.10
N ARG A 36 -8.34 -2.37 -33.41
CA ARG A 36 -9.74 -2.06 -33.77
C ARG A 36 -10.51 -1.44 -32.61
N PHE A 37 -10.32 -1.95 -31.39
CA PHE A 37 -10.94 -1.38 -30.20
C PHE A 37 -10.46 0.06 -29.96
N HIS A 38 -9.16 0.30 -30.07
CA HIS A 38 -8.57 1.63 -29.95
C HIS A 38 -9.12 2.62 -30.98
N GLN A 39 -9.19 2.22 -32.25
CA GLN A 39 -9.80 3.04 -33.31
C GLN A 39 -11.26 3.38 -33.01
N ARG A 40 -12.05 2.41 -32.52
CA ARG A 40 -13.45 2.65 -32.12
C ARG A 40 -13.55 3.67 -30.98
N VAL A 41 -12.66 3.59 -29.99
CA VAL A 41 -12.61 4.55 -28.88
C VAL A 41 -12.24 5.95 -29.36
N LEU A 42 -11.23 6.08 -30.22
CA LEU A 42 -10.83 7.36 -30.82
C LEU A 42 -11.95 7.99 -31.65
N ASN A 43 -12.64 7.20 -32.46
CA ASN A 43 -13.78 7.68 -33.23
C ASN A 43 -14.88 8.21 -32.31
N LEU A 44 -15.19 7.50 -31.22
CA LEU A 44 -16.20 7.92 -30.26
C LEU A 44 -15.82 9.21 -29.54
N LEU A 45 -14.56 9.35 -29.10
CA LEU A 45 -14.03 10.56 -28.48
C LEU A 45 -14.12 11.77 -29.43
N THR A 46 -13.82 11.55 -30.71
CA THR A 46 -13.87 12.57 -31.76
C THR A 46 -15.31 12.97 -32.07
N THR A 47 -16.21 12.00 -32.23
CA THR A 47 -17.64 12.23 -32.51
C THR A 47 -18.31 13.01 -31.38
N HIS A 48 -17.97 12.71 -30.13
CA HIS A 48 -18.54 13.39 -28.95
C HIS A 48 -17.78 14.65 -28.52
N LYS A 49 -16.78 15.11 -29.30
CA LYS A 49 -15.96 16.31 -29.02
C LYS A 49 -15.50 16.37 -27.56
N VAL A 50 -15.09 15.23 -27.00
CA VAL A 50 -14.61 15.18 -25.61
C VAL A 50 -13.30 15.98 -25.57
N PRO A 51 -13.20 17.06 -24.76
CA PRO A 51 -11.98 17.83 -24.68
C PRO A 51 -10.85 16.92 -24.18
N TYR A 52 -9.74 16.89 -24.93
CA TYR A 52 -8.49 16.33 -24.42
C TYR A 52 -8.16 17.06 -23.12
N SER A 53 -7.83 16.33 -22.06
CA SER A 53 -7.47 16.95 -20.78
C SER A 53 -6.40 18.00 -21.04
N ASN A 54 -6.54 19.18 -20.43
CA ASN A 54 -5.56 20.24 -20.59
C ASN A 54 -4.17 19.70 -20.22
N LYS A 55 -3.11 20.16 -20.90
CA LYS A 55 -1.73 19.74 -20.60
C LYS A 55 -1.36 19.92 -19.11
N GLU A 56 -2.03 20.85 -18.42
CA GLU A 56 -1.90 21.08 -16.97
C GLU A 56 -2.48 19.95 -16.09
N ASP A 57 -3.50 19.23 -16.58
CA ASP A 57 -4.07 18.05 -15.91
C ASP A 57 -3.22 16.80 -16.17
N GLU A 58 -2.48 16.77 -17.29
CA GLU A 58 -1.54 15.71 -17.63
C GLU A 58 -0.29 15.76 -16.73
N ASP A 59 0.23 16.95 -16.45
CA ASP A 59 1.28 17.18 -15.44
C ASP A 59 0.81 16.79 -14.02
N THR A 60 -0.48 17.01 -13.74
CA THR A 60 -1.09 16.62 -12.47
C THR A 60 -1.19 15.11 -12.36
N TYR A 61 -1.49 14.40 -13.45
CA TYR A 61 -1.60 12.94 -13.48
C TYR A 61 -0.24 12.23 -13.46
N GLU A 62 0.75 12.76 -14.20
CA GLU A 62 2.14 12.28 -14.25
C GLU A 62 2.85 12.35 -12.88
N ASP A 63 2.58 13.37 -12.04
CA ASP A 63 3.14 13.45 -10.67
C ASP A 63 2.55 12.40 -9.69
N TYR A 64 1.43 11.76 -10.06
CA TYR A 64 0.81 10.67 -9.28
C TYR A 64 1.11 9.27 -9.84
N LEU A 65 1.56 9.14 -11.08
CA LEU A 65 2.07 7.88 -11.60
C LEU A 65 3.53 7.69 -11.15
N LEU A 66 3.81 6.56 -10.51
CA LEU A 66 5.20 6.15 -10.34
C LEU A 66 5.78 5.91 -11.74
N PRO A 67 6.97 6.44 -12.06
CA PRO A 67 7.60 6.17 -13.35
C PRO A 67 7.87 4.67 -13.44
N ASP A 68 7.10 3.99 -14.30
CA ASP A 68 7.33 2.63 -14.76
C ASP A 68 8.20 2.70 -16.02
N THR A 69 9.41 3.24 -15.89
CA THR A 69 10.45 3.08 -16.90
C THR A 69 11.67 2.43 -16.28
N LYS A 70 11.79 1.14 -16.60
CA LYS A 70 13.08 0.48 -16.74
C LYS A 70 13.85 1.20 -17.84
N GLU A 71 14.59 2.25 -17.50
CA GLU A 71 15.72 2.69 -18.31
C GLU A 71 17.00 2.43 -17.53
N SER A 72 17.62 1.33 -17.94
CA SER A 72 19.03 1.05 -17.79
C SER A 72 19.86 2.22 -18.30
N ASN A 73 20.44 3.00 -17.40
CA ASN A 73 21.57 3.86 -17.73
C ASN A 73 22.76 3.49 -16.86
N GLY A 74 23.81 3.03 -17.55
CA GLY A 74 24.97 2.35 -17.00
C GLY A 74 25.77 3.22 -16.04
N LYS A 75 26.08 2.65 -14.87
CA LYS A 75 27.17 3.13 -14.01
C LYS A 75 28.12 1.98 -13.71
N LYS A 76 29.15 1.95 -14.56
CA LYS A 76 30.54 1.52 -14.36
C LYS A 76 30.79 0.69 -13.10
N SER A 77 31.09 -0.59 -13.32
CA SER A 77 31.77 -1.47 -12.38
C SER A 77 33.09 -0.84 -11.91
N LYS A 78 33.16 -0.47 -10.62
CA LYS A 78 34.45 -0.31 -9.94
C LYS A 78 34.97 -1.71 -9.61
N LYS A 79 35.85 -2.25 -10.48
CA LYS A 79 36.76 -3.34 -10.14
C LYS A 79 37.59 -2.89 -8.94
N LEU A 80 37.35 -3.50 -7.78
CA LEU A 80 38.32 -3.51 -6.69
C LEU A 80 39.51 -4.35 -7.16
N LYS A 81 40.67 -3.71 -7.29
CA LYS A 81 41.96 -4.36 -7.48
C LYS A 81 42.23 -5.24 -6.26
N ILE A 82 42.13 -6.55 -6.43
CA ILE A 82 42.75 -7.53 -5.54
C ILE A 82 44.11 -7.83 -6.17
N GLN A 83 45.17 -7.28 -5.58
CA GLN A 83 46.53 -7.74 -5.86
C GLN A 83 46.73 -9.02 -5.06
N GLY A 84 46.55 -10.18 -5.72
CA GLY A 84 47.01 -11.47 -5.22
C GLY A 84 48.19 -11.90 -6.07
N LYS A 85 49.40 -11.85 -5.50
CA LYS A 85 50.57 -12.50 -6.07
C LYS A 85 50.34 -14.02 -6.07
N LEU A 86 50.53 -14.64 -7.22
CA LEU A 86 50.75 -16.07 -7.36
C LEU A 86 52.14 -16.41 -6.82
N LYS A 87 52.21 -17.41 -5.95
CA LYS A 87 53.38 -18.28 -5.75
C LYS A 87 52.85 -19.66 -5.37
N ASP A 88 53.19 -20.64 -6.19
CA ASP A 88 52.98 -22.06 -5.93
C ASP A 88 53.79 -22.50 -4.71
N GLN A 89 53.25 -23.41 -3.90
CA GLN A 89 53.82 -24.72 -3.55
C GLN A 89 53.02 -25.40 -2.43
N ASP A 90 53.11 -26.73 -2.43
CA ASP A 90 52.25 -27.72 -1.80
C ASP A 90 52.25 -27.77 -0.26
N SER A 91 51.24 -28.47 0.29
CA SER A 91 50.99 -28.91 1.69
C SER A 91 50.35 -27.90 2.66
N ASP A 92 49.04 -27.98 2.92
CA ASP A 92 48.35 -27.12 3.92
C ASP A 92 46.98 -27.67 4.42
N ASP A 93 46.78 -29.00 4.51
CA ASP A 93 45.52 -29.55 5.06
C ASP A 93 45.46 -29.47 6.61
N GLU A 94 46.59 -29.41 7.32
CA GLU A 94 46.62 -29.25 8.79
C GLU A 94 46.29 -27.81 9.24
N ASP A 95 46.52 -26.83 8.37
CA ASP A 95 46.38 -25.41 8.68
C ASP A 95 44.92 -24.92 8.64
N VAL A 96 44.05 -25.60 7.88
CA VAL A 96 42.62 -25.26 7.82
C VAL A 96 41.93 -25.59 9.14
N ASP A 97 42.24 -26.74 9.75
CA ASP A 97 41.65 -27.16 11.02
C ASP A 97 42.19 -26.34 12.20
N ALA A 98 43.49 -26.03 12.20
CA ALA A 98 44.08 -25.10 13.16
C ALA A 98 43.47 -23.69 13.06
N ARG A 99 43.19 -23.22 11.83
CA ARG A 99 42.53 -21.94 11.56
C ARG A 99 41.06 -21.94 11.99
N ILE A 100 40.33 -23.04 11.76
CA ILE A 100 38.95 -23.21 12.22
C ILE A 100 38.89 -23.27 13.75
N ALA A 101 39.84 -23.96 14.40
CA ALA A 101 39.95 -24.02 15.85
C ALA A 101 40.24 -22.65 16.47
N SER A 102 41.15 -21.87 15.86
CA SER A 102 41.46 -20.48 16.23
C SER A 102 40.24 -19.55 16.12
N ILE A 103 39.45 -19.69 15.05
CA ILE A 103 38.21 -18.92 14.86
C ILE A 103 37.14 -19.31 15.89
N LYS A 104 36.97 -20.61 16.17
CA LYS A 104 36.05 -21.09 17.21
C LYS A 104 36.45 -20.61 18.61
N ASN A 105 37.75 -20.62 18.94
CA ASN A 105 38.23 -20.11 20.22
C ASN A 105 38.05 -18.60 20.34
N LYS A 106 38.32 -17.81 19.29
CA LYS A 106 38.02 -16.36 19.26
C LYS A 106 36.53 -16.05 19.40
N LEU A 107 35.63 -16.91 18.90
CA LEU A 107 34.19 -16.76 19.09
C LEU A 107 33.72 -17.11 20.53
N ARG A 108 34.35 -18.09 21.17
CA ARG A 108 34.06 -18.45 22.58
C ARG A 108 34.54 -17.38 23.56
N GLN A 109 35.72 -16.79 23.31
CA GLN A 109 36.29 -15.71 24.13
C GLN A 109 35.48 -14.38 24.05
N LYS A 110 34.70 -14.14 22.99
CA LYS A 110 33.79 -12.98 22.90
C LYS A 110 32.48 -13.10 23.71
N LYS A 111 32.24 -14.24 24.36
CA LYS A 111 31.13 -14.39 25.31
C LYS A 111 31.71 -14.80 26.67
N GLY A 112 32.25 -13.82 27.39
CA GLY A 112 32.56 -14.00 28.81
C GLY A 112 31.33 -14.46 29.61
N PRO A 113 31.52 -15.09 30.78
CA PRO A 113 30.44 -15.61 31.59
C PRO A 113 29.46 -14.48 31.92
N THR A 114 28.21 -14.63 31.48
CA THR A 114 27.17 -13.64 31.75
C THR A 114 26.90 -13.61 33.24
N THR A 115 27.28 -12.52 33.91
CA THR A 115 26.92 -12.22 35.30
C THR A 115 25.43 -12.48 35.54
N GLU A 116 25.08 -12.98 36.72
CA GLU A 116 23.70 -13.33 37.10
C GLU A 116 22.71 -12.18 36.80
N ARG A 117 23.17 -10.94 36.99
CA ARG A 117 22.43 -9.71 36.65
C ARG A 117 22.08 -9.60 35.16
N GLN A 118 22.97 -10.01 34.25
CA GLN A 118 22.66 -10.06 32.81
C GLN A 118 21.71 -11.20 32.46
N GLN A 119 21.77 -12.34 33.17
CA GLN A 119 20.85 -13.45 32.97
C GLN A 119 19.43 -13.07 33.40
N LYS A 120 19.26 -12.51 34.62
CA LYS A 120 17.99 -11.90 35.08
C LYS A 120 17.47 -10.84 34.11
N ARG A 121 18.35 -10.01 33.52
CA ARG A 121 17.95 -9.00 32.52
C ARG A 121 17.50 -9.62 31.18
N ARG A 122 18.04 -10.78 30.80
CA ARG A 122 17.60 -11.53 29.60
C ARG A 122 16.29 -12.26 29.87
N GLU A 123 16.13 -12.86 31.04
CA GLU A 123 14.92 -13.57 31.46
C GLU A 123 13.74 -12.63 31.60
N SER A 124 13.92 -11.50 32.29
CA SER A 124 12.89 -10.44 32.34
C SER A 124 12.52 -9.89 30.96
N LYS A 125 13.49 -9.77 30.03
CA LYS A 125 13.20 -9.41 28.63
C LYS A 125 12.44 -10.51 27.89
N LYS A 126 12.73 -11.80 28.15
CA LYS A 126 11.99 -12.93 27.59
C LYS A 126 10.57 -12.99 28.15
N LEU A 127 10.38 -12.80 29.47
CA LEU A 127 9.06 -12.72 30.11
C LEU A 127 8.24 -11.56 29.55
N LYS A 128 8.82 -10.37 29.40
CA LYS A 128 8.15 -9.20 28.78
C LYS A 128 7.82 -9.38 27.29
N ARG A 129 8.53 -10.28 26.59
CA ARG A 129 8.26 -10.64 25.19
C ARG A 129 7.31 -11.83 25.05
N SER A 130 6.98 -12.52 26.14
CA SER A 130 6.00 -13.59 26.11
C SER A 130 4.63 -13.00 25.76
N LYS A 131 3.92 -13.68 24.87
CA LYS A 131 2.63 -13.20 24.34
C LYS A 131 1.58 -13.04 25.45
N GLY A 132 1.67 -13.82 26.53
CA GLY A 132 0.78 -13.74 27.69
C GLY A 132 0.95 -12.42 28.47
N VAL A 133 2.19 -12.06 28.81
CA VAL A 133 2.49 -10.80 29.51
C VAL A 133 2.14 -9.58 28.66
N GLN A 134 2.36 -9.65 27.34
CA GLN A 134 1.93 -8.57 26.44
C GLN A 134 0.40 -8.42 26.43
N LYS A 135 -0.35 -9.52 26.36
CA LYS A 135 -1.82 -9.46 26.43
C LYS A 135 -2.30 -8.86 27.75
N LEU A 136 -1.68 -9.21 28.88
CA LEU A 136 -2.01 -8.67 30.20
C LEU A 136 -1.68 -7.17 30.34
N LEU A 137 -0.53 -6.73 29.82
CA LEU A 137 -0.17 -5.31 29.80
C LEU A 137 -1.10 -4.50 28.88
N LEU A 138 -1.50 -5.07 27.74
CA LEU A 138 -2.46 -4.43 26.83
C LEU A 138 -3.87 -4.36 27.42
N SER A 139 -4.33 -5.40 28.15
CA SER A 139 -5.63 -5.36 28.83
C SER A 139 -5.63 -4.37 30.00
N SER A 140 -4.59 -4.37 30.84
CA SER A 140 -4.40 -3.38 31.91
C SER A 140 -4.36 -1.95 31.37
N ALA A 141 -3.62 -1.70 30.28
CA ALA A 141 -3.56 -0.39 29.65
C ALA A 141 -4.90 0.06 29.02
N LYS A 142 -5.75 -0.88 28.57
CA LYS A 142 -7.10 -0.57 28.09
C LYS A 142 -8.03 -0.19 29.25
N ASN A 143 -7.93 -0.91 30.37
CA ASN A 143 -8.72 -0.62 31.57
C ASN A 143 -8.40 0.79 32.12
N LEU A 144 -7.11 1.14 32.22
CA LEU A 144 -6.68 2.48 32.66
C LEU A 144 -7.18 3.60 31.74
N LYS A 145 -7.22 3.37 30.42
CA LYS A 145 -7.78 4.35 29.48
C LYS A 145 -9.28 4.53 29.66
N ASN A 146 -10.01 3.46 29.91
CA ASN A 146 -11.46 3.52 30.13
C ASN A 146 -11.79 4.26 31.43
N GLU A 147 -11.05 4.00 32.51
CA GLU A 147 -11.19 4.75 33.77
C GLU A 147 -10.84 6.23 33.60
N ASN A 148 -9.75 6.56 32.90
CA ASN A 148 -9.40 7.96 32.63
C ASN A 148 -10.46 8.68 31.76
N VAL A 149 -11.13 7.98 30.85
CA VAL A 149 -12.26 8.53 30.09
C VAL A 149 -13.49 8.73 30.97
N LYS A 150 -13.77 7.84 31.92
CA LYS A 150 -14.82 8.05 32.93
C LYS A 150 -14.51 9.26 33.80
N HIS A 151 -13.29 9.36 34.34
CA HIS A 151 -12.86 10.51 35.14
C HIS A 151 -12.86 11.82 34.34
N GLN A 152 -12.49 11.81 33.05
CA GLN A 152 -12.61 13.00 32.19
C GLN A 152 -14.06 13.38 31.91
N LYS A 153 -14.97 12.41 31.74
CA LYS A 153 -16.40 12.67 31.58
C LYS A 153 -17.01 13.26 32.85
N LEU A 154 -16.58 12.78 34.02
CA LEU A 154 -16.98 13.35 35.32
C LEU A 154 -16.40 14.75 35.54
N LYS A 155 -15.15 15.00 35.10
CA LYS A 155 -14.47 16.30 35.26
C LYS A 155 -14.95 17.36 34.26
N ASN A 156 -15.44 16.95 33.08
CA ASN A 156 -16.06 17.85 32.09
C ASN A 156 -17.58 18.00 32.31
N GLY A 157 -18.15 17.36 33.34
CA GLY A 157 -19.50 17.61 33.84
C GLY A 157 -19.53 18.92 34.60
N LEU A 158 -19.89 19.99 33.89
CA LEU A 158 -20.24 21.30 34.41
C LEU A 158 -21.21 21.16 35.58
N VAL A 159 -20.76 21.60 36.76
CA VAL A 159 -21.58 21.80 37.95
C VAL A 159 -22.73 22.74 37.58
N LYS A 160 -23.95 22.19 37.61
CA LYS A 160 -25.16 22.97 37.82
C LYS A 160 -25.84 22.33 39.03
N ALA A 161 -25.60 22.94 40.18
CA ALA A 161 -26.32 22.65 41.40
C ALA A 161 -27.73 23.27 41.30
N GLU A 162 -28.65 22.65 42.02
CA GLU A 162 -30.06 23.01 42.29
C GLU A 162 -31.14 22.55 41.28
N LYS A 163 -31.73 21.37 41.55
CA LYS A 163 -33.05 21.23 42.23
C LYS A 163 -33.40 19.74 42.38
N ASP A 164 -33.81 19.40 43.60
CA ASP A 164 -34.60 18.29 44.19
C ASP A 164 -34.74 16.89 43.52
N PRO A 165 -34.93 15.83 44.34
CA PRO A 165 -34.80 14.43 43.94
C PRO A 165 -36.17 13.75 43.79
N GLU A 166 -36.58 13.41 42.57
CA GLU A 166 -37.69 12.48 42.34
C GLU A 166 -37.36 11.64 41.09
N ASP A 167 -37.21 10.34 41.34
CA ASP A 167 -37.54 9.19 40.49
C ASP A 167 -37.51 9.31 38.95
N SER A 168 -36.58 8.57 38.36
CA SER A 168 -36.90 7.54 37.35
C SER A 168 -35.59 6.98 36.77
N LYS A 169 -35.11 5.92 37.39
CA LYS A 169 -34.12 5.02 36.78
C LYS A 169 -34.86 4.16 35.75
N GLU A 170 -35.34 4.79 34.68
CA GLU A 170 -35.98 4.08 33.58
C GLU A 170 -34.96 3.30 32.76
N GLN A 171 -35.38 2.08 32.47
CA GLN A 171 -34.67 1.03 31.76
C GLN A 171 -34.24 1.52 30.38
N ILE A 172 -32.94 1.39 30.07
CA ILE A 172 -32.43 1.52 28.71
C ILE A 172 -32.99 0.33 27.90
N GLN A 173 -34.13 0.53 27.25
CA GLN A 173 -34.65 -0.41 26.26
C GLN A 173 -33.65 -0.48 25.08
N PRO A 174 -33.25 -1.68 24.61
CA PRO A 174 -32.42 -1.79 23.43
C PRO A 174 -33.19 -1.27 22.21
N VAL A 175 -32.67 -0.22 21.58
CA VAL A 175 -33.23 0.36 20.35
C VAL A 175 -33.31 -0.75 19.28
N LYS A 176 -34.54 -1.12 18.89
CA LYS A 176 -34.79 -2.04 17.78
C LYS A 176 -34.28 -1.41 16.49
N VAL A 177 -33.21 -1.97 15.92
CA VAL A 177 -32.62 -1.46 14.67
C VAL A 177 -33.44 -1.96 13.48
N GLN A 178 -34.11 -1.04 12.78
CA GLN A 178 -34.83 -1.31 11.54
C GLN A 178 -33.85 -1.64 10.39
N PRO A 179 -34.19 -2.56 9.48
CA PRO A 179 -33.36 -2.85 8.31
C PRO A 179 -33.34 -1.64 7.37
N VAL A 180 -32.13 -1.13 7.08
CA VAL A 180 -31.94 0.00 6.15
C VAL A 180 -31.95 -0.53 4.72
N TYR A 181 -32.82 0.07 3.89
CA TYR A 181 -32.97 -0.25 2.48
C TYR A 181 -32.14 0.72 1.63
N ASN A 182 -31.44 0.21 0.61
CA ASN A 182 -30.75 1.04 -0.38
C ASN A 182 -31.76 1.79 -1.30
N GLN A 183 -31.28 2.70 -2.15
CA GLN A 183 -32.10 3.39 -3.17
C GLN A 183 -32.87 2.43 -4.10
N GLU A 184 -32.37 1.21 -4.29
CA GLU A 184 -33.04 0.14 -5.04
C GLU A 184 -33.95 -0.76 -4.18
N ALA A 185 -34.31 -0.31 -2.98
CA ALA A 185 -35.12 -1.04 -2.01
C ALA A 185 -34.62 -2.49 -1.72
N LYS A 186 -33.30 -2.70 -1.67
CA LYS A 186 -32.69 -3.97 -1.24
C LYS A 186 -32.17 -3.84 0.19
N ILE A 187 -32.43 -4.84 1.03
CA ILE A 187 -31.88 -4.95 2.39
C ILE A 187 -30.37 -5.14 2.25
N VAL A 188 -29.58 -4.20 2.77
CA VAL A 188 -28.12 -4.29 2.74
C VAL A 188 -27.56 -4.38 4.16
N TYR A 189 -26.98 -5.54 4.48
CA TYR A 189 -26.36 -5.87 5.76
C TYR A 189 -24.97 -5.24 5.97
N SER A 190 -24.68 -4.12 5.31
CA SER A 190 -23.46 -3.35 5.49
C SER A 190 -23.58 -2.52 6.76
N LYS A 191 -22.70 -2.74 7.74
CA LYS A 191 -22.59 -1.92 8.97
C LYS A 191 -22.11 -0.48 8.72
N VAL A 192 -22.09 -0.04 7.47
CA VAL A 192 -21.62 1.27 7.03
C VAL A 192 -22.76 1.94 6.28
N ASP A 193 -23.45 2.84 6.98
CA ASP A 193 -24.46 3.72 6.40
C ASP A 193 -23.76 4.81 5.58
N PHE A 194 -23.87 4.75 4.25
CA PHE A 194 -23.47 5.85 3.37
C PHE A 194 -24.56 6.90 3.20
N ALA A 195 -25.80 6.60 3.61
CA ALA A 195 -26.97 7.46 3.40
C ALA A 195 -27.38 8.28 4.63
N ALA A 196 -26.86 8.00 5.83
CA ALA A 196 -27.41 8.51 7.09
C ALA A 196 -26.64 9.68 7.72
N ASN A 197 -26.26 10.71 6.94
CA ASN A 197 -25.89 12.01 7.53
C ASN A 197 -26.43 13.21 6.72
N PRO A 198 -27.75 13.37 6.55
CA PRO A 198 -28.36 14.62 6.09
C PRO A 198 -28.29 15.69 7.20
N GLY A 199 -27.07 16.11 7.54
CA GLY A 199 -26.77 16.95 8.71
C GLY A 199 -25.33 16.81 9.21
N GLY A 200 -24.57 15.84 8.68
CA GLY A 200 -23.14 15.78 8.87
C GLY A 200 -22.51 17.01 8.23
N LYS A 201 -22.11 17.99 9.05
CA LYS A 201 -21.39 19.20 8.63
C LYS A 201 -20.43 18.82 7.50
N VAL A 202 -20.70 19.30 6.29
CA VAL A 202 -19.82 19.08 5.13
C VAL A 202 -18.44 19.46 5.62
N LYS A 203 -17.56 18.47 5.76
CA LYS A 203 -16.20 18.73 6.24
C LYS A 203 -15.59 19.61 5.17
N LYS A 204 -15.56 20.94 5.42
CA LYS A 204 -14.91 21.90 4.53
C LYS A 204 -13.58 21.27 4.15
N SER A 205 -13.46 20.89 2.89
CA SER A 205 -12.29 20.16 2.40
C SER A 205 -11.09 21.02 2.77
N HIS A 206 -10.24 20.50 3.65
CA HIS A 206 -9.12 21.28 4.13
C HIS A 206 -8.20 21.52 2.93
N GLN A 207 -8.13 22.77 2.47
CA GLN A 207 -7.26 23.18 1.37
C GLN A 207 -5.86 22.61 1.56
N ASN A 208 -5.23 22.19 0.46
CA ASN A 208 -3.91 21.59 0.52
C ASN A 208 -2.91 22.62 1.08
N PRO A 209 -2.02 22.23 2.02
CA PRO A 209 -1.10 23.18 2.63
C PRO A 209 -0.12 23.81 1.62
N LYS A 210 0.11 23.15 0.46
CA LYS A 210 0.86 23.71 -0.66
C LYS A 210 0.12 24.87 -1.34
N GLU A 211 -1.17 24.70 -1.60
CA GLU A 211 -2.00 25.74 -2.24
C GLU A 211 -2.15 26.96 -1.33
N ILE A 212 -2.35 26.74 -0.02
CA ILE A 212 -2.41 27.84 0.96
C ILE A 212 -1.08 28.60 0.96
N LEU A 213 0.05 27.89 0.95
CA LEU A 213 1.38 28.53 0.87
C LEU A 213 1.57 29.31 -0.44
N LYS A 214 1.03 28.81 -1.56
CA LYS A 214 1.07 29.51 -2.86
C LYS A 214 0.27 30.81 -2.79
N LYS A 215 -0.98 30.76 -2.31
CA LYS A 215 -1.82 31.95 -2.10
C LYS A 215 -1.14 32.99 -1.23
N LEU A 216 -0.56 32.59 -0.09
CA LEU A 216 0.17 33.50 0.80
C LEU A 216 1.43 34.11 0.17
N ARG A 217 2.05 33.43 -0.80
CA ARG A 217 3.18 33.98 -1.54
C ARG A 217 2.70 34.97 -2.58
N ASP A 218 1.65 34.63 -3.31
CA ASP A 218 1.08 35.47 -4.36
C ASP A 218 0.51 36.77 -3.76
N THR A 219 -0.18 36.70 -2.62
CA THR A 219 -0.65 37.92 -1.92
C THR A 219 0.50 38.79 -1.44
N LYS A 220 1.58 38.19 -0.92
CA LYS A 220 2.78 38.94 -0.52
C LYS A 220 3.48 39.60 -1.71
N LYS A 221 3.59 38.88 -2.84
CA LYS A 221 4.15 39.43 -4.08
C LYS A 221 3.35 40.60 -4.60
N HIS A 222 2.02 40.47 -4.62
CA HIS A 222 1.15 41.56 -5.03
C HIS A 222 1.30 42.80 -4.14
N LEU A 223 1.39 42.61 -2.81
CA LEU A 223 1.66 43.70 -1.88
C LEU A 223 3.06 44.33 -2.06
N THR A 224 4.07 43.54 -2.43
CA THR A 224 5.41 44.09 -2.72
C THR A 224 5.44 44.84 -4.04
N GLU A 225 4.78 44.31 -5.08
CA GLU A 225 4.66 44.95 -6.40
C GLU A 225 3.97 46.33 -6.29
N LEU A 226 2.86 46.43 -5.54
CA LEU A 226 2.17 47.70 -5.30
C LEU A 226 3.05 48.72 -4.55
N ARG A 227 3.88 48.24 -3.61
CA ARG A 227 4.84 49.11 -2.90
C ARG A 227 5.96 49.59 -3.81
N GLU A 228 6.47 48.72 -4.68
CA GLU A 228 7.51 49.06 -5.65
C GLU A 228 7.01 50.04 -6.72
N GLN A 229 5.73 49.96 -7.08
CA GLN A 229 5.05 50.91 -7.99
C GLN A 229 4.77 52.28 -7.37
N GLY A 230 5.07 52.48 -6.07
CA GLY A 230 4.85 53.74 -5.36
C GLY A 230 3.45 53.92 -4.76
N GLU A 231 2.53 52.96 -4.96
CA GLU A 231 1.17 52.98 -4.42
C GLU A 231 1.12 52.46 -2.97
N THR A 232 1.89 53.10 -2.09
CA THR A 232 2.07 52.65 -0.70
C THR A 232 0.77 52.69 0.13
N GLU A 233 -0.09 53.69 -0.10
CA GLU A 233 -1.39 53.83 0.58
C GLU A 233 -2.34 52.68 0.24
N LYS A 234 -2.52 52.39 -1.07
CA LYS A 234 -3.35 51.26 -1.52
C LYS A 234 -2.82 49.92 -1.00
N ALA A 235 -1.50 49.74 -0.93
CA ALA A 235 -0.92 48.53 -0.35
C ALA A 235 -1.20 48.40 1.17
N ALA A 236 -1.25 49.53 1.90
CA ALA A 236 -1.60 49.55 3.31
C ALA A 236 -3.09 49.24 3.53
N GLU A 237 -3.98 49.84 2.74
CA GLU A 237 -5.42 49.56 2.75
C GLU A 237 -5.72 48.08 2.47
N MET A 238 -5.08 47.52 1.43
CA MET A 238 -5.20 46.10 1.10
C MET A 238 -4.72 45.19 2.24
N GLN A 239 -3.62 45.57 2.92
CA GLN A 239 -3.13 44.82 4.07
C GLN A 239 -4.12 44.89 5.26
N THR A 240 -4.73 46.04 5.51
CA THR A 240 -5.75 46.19 6.56
C THR A 240 -7.01 45.40 6.23
N ASP A 241 -7.46 45.41 4.97
CA ASP A 241 -8.62 44.67 4.52
C ASP A 241 -8.44 43.16 4.66
N ILE A 242 -7.26 42.65 4.31
CA ILE A 242 -6.91 41.24 4.52
C ILE A 242 -6.92 40.91 6.02
N ALA A 243 -6.37 41.78 6.87
CA ALA A 243 -6.34 41.57 8.32
C ALA A 243 -7.76 41.54 8.91
N TRP A 244 -8.64 42.46 8.50
CA TRP A 244 -10.03 42.49 8.92
C TRP A 244 -10.82 41.27 8.44
N ARG A 245 -10.69 40.89 7.16
CA ARG A 245 -11.31 39.67 6.63
C ARG A 245 -10.89 38.43 7.42
N ASN A 246 -9.61 38.31 7.73
CA ASN A 246 -9.08 37.23 8.55
C ASN A 246 -9.62 37.26 9.99
N ALA A 247 -9.87 38.43 10.56
CA ALA A 247 -10.49 38.57 11.88
C ALA A 247 -11.96 38.13 11.85
N PHE A 248 -12.73 38.57 10.86
CA PHE A 248 -14.13 38.15 10.66
C PHE A 248 -14.24 36.64 10.45
N ASP A 249 -13.39 36.04 9.61
CA ASP A 249 -13.39 34.60 9.39
C ASP A 249 -13.11 33.81 10.70
N LYS A 250 -12.22 34.33 11.55
CA LYS A 250 -11.97 33.72 12.88
C LYS A 250 -13.18 33.81 13.79
N VAL A 251 -13.89 34.95 13.79
CA VAL A 251 -15.13 35.15 14.57
C VAL A 251 -16.26 34.24 14.08
N GLU A 252 -16.40 34.06 12.77
CA GLU A 252 -17.34 33.11 12.16
C GLU A 252 -17.00 31.64 12.51
N GLY A 253 -15.82 31.39 13.09
CA GLY A 253 -15.34 30.05 13.45
C GLY A 253 -14.65 29.31 12.30
N LYS A 254 -14.32 29.99 11.19
CA LYS A 254 -13.46 29.43 10.15
C LYS A 254 -12.01 29.37 10.65
N LYS A 255 -11.35 28.23 10.40
CA LYS A 255 -9.95 28.02 10.77
C LYS A 255 -9.02 28.65 9.73
N VAL A 256 -8.65 29.90 9.95
CA VAL A 256 -7.65 30.63 9.14
C VAL A 256 -6.25 30.02 9.37
N LYS A 257 -5.51 29.71 8.29
CA LYS A 257 -4.25 28.95 8.33
C LYS A 257 -3.11 29.70 7.62
N ASP A 258 -2.70 30.83 8.18
CA ASP A 258 -1.79 31.74 7.47
C ASP A 258 -0.30 31.58 7.86
N ASP A 259 -0.02 30.70 8.83
CA ASP A 259 1.34 30.48 9.34
C ASP A 259 2.22 29.71 8.37
N THR A 260 3.07 30.43 7.64
CA THR A 260 4.02 29.87 6.66
C THR A 260 4.90 28.74 7.25
N LYS A 261 5.43 28.92 8.47
CA LYS A 261 6.26 27.92 9.17
C LYS A 261 5.48 26.63 9.47
N LEU A 262 4.23 26.73 9.88
CA LEU A 262 3.38 25.57 10.18
C LEU A 262 2.95 24.84 8.90
N LEU A 263 2.62 25.59 7.84
CA LEU A 263 2.30 25.02 6.53
C LEU A 263 3.48 24.23 5.95
N GLN A 264 4.71 24.75 6.03
CA GLN A 264 5.91 24.03 5.63
C GLN A 264 6.13 22.75 6.45
N LYS A 265 5.95 22.81 7.78
CA LYS A 265 6.01 21.62 8.65
C LYS A 265 4.95 20.58 8.26
N ALA A 266 3.73 21.00 7.94
CA ALA A 266 2.67 20.11 7.50
C ALA A 266 3.01 19.42 6.17
N ILE A 267 3.58 20.16 5.21
CA ILE A 267 4.08 19.60 3.94
C ILE A 267 5.18 18.57 4.21
N LYS A 268 6.16 18.89 5.06
CA LYS A 268 7.25 17.98 5.44
C LYS A 268 6.71 16.71 6.09
N LYS A 269 5.74 16.83 7.00
CA LYS A 269 5.09 15.69 7.65
C LYS A 269 4.39 14.77 6.64
N ARG A 270 3.59 15.34 5.73
CA ARG A 270 2.92 14.60 4.64
C ARG A 270 3.95 13.88 3.75
N ARG A 271 5.07 14.53 3.40
CA ARG A 271 6.16 13.91 2.62
C ARG A 271 6.79 12.74 3.35
N VAL A 272 7.05 12.86 4.66
CA VAL A 272 7.60 11.77 5.49
C VAL A 272 6.63 10.59 5.58
N GLU A 273 5.35 10.86 5.77
CA GLU A 273 4.31 9.82 5.80
C GLU A 273 4.22 9.07 4.48
N LYS A 274 4.24 9.77 3.35
CA LYS A 274 4.27 9.15 2.02
C LYS A 274 5.53 8.33 1.79
N LYS A 275 6.71 8.81 2.22
CA LYS A 275 7.96 8.03 2.17
C LYS A 275 7.84 6.74 2.98
N LYS A 276 7.35 6.81 4.22
CA LYS A 276 7.11 5.63 5.08
C LYS A 276 6.11 4.66 4.47
N SER A 277 5.07 5.17 3.80
CA SER A 277 4.13 4.32 3.08
C SER A 277 4.83 3.62 1.92
N LYS A 278 5.57 4.36 1.08
CA LYS A 278 6.31 3.81 -0.06
C LYS A 278 7.28 2.71 0.36
N THR A 279 8.06 2.92 1.44
CA THR A 279 8.98 1.89 1.94
C THR A 279 8.24 0.65 2.41
N LYS A 280 7.17 0.79 3.21
CA LYS A 280 6.36 -0.35 3.66
C LYS A 280 5.74 -1.13 2.50
N TRP A 281 5.29 -0.45 1.45
CA TRP A 281 4.74 -1.10 0.26
C TRP A 281 5.82 -1.83 -0.54
N SER A 282 7.01 -1.25 -0.67
CA SER A 282 8.16 -1.90 -1.30
C SER A 282 8.61 -3.15 -0.50
N GLU A 283 8.73 -3.05 0.82
CA GLU A 283 9.05 -4.17 1.71
C GLU A 283 8.01 -5.29 1.60
N ARG A 284 6.72 -4.96 1.50
CA ARG A 284 5.65 -5.95 1.28
C ARG A 284 5.80 -6.66 -0.07
N LYS A 285 6.07 -5.93 -1.15
CA LYS A 285 6.31 -6.52 -2.48
C LYS A 285 7.51 -7.47 -2.43
N GLN A 286 8.64 -7.01 -1.90
CA GLN A 286 9.84 -7.84 -1.73
C GLN A 286 9.58 -9.09 -0.89
N LYS A 287 8.81 -8.97 0.20
CA LYS A 287 8.43 -10.12 1.02
C LYS A 287 7.58 -11.12 0.26
N VAL A 288 6.62 -10.65 -0.53
CA VAL A 288 5.77 -11.52 -1.36
C VAL A 288 6.60 -12.26 -2.40
N ASP A 289 7.53 -11.57 -3.06
CA ASP A 289 8.38 -12.20 -4.08
C ASP A 289 9.37 -13.18 -3.45
N TYR A 290 9.98 -12.83 -2.31
CA TYR A 290 10.78 -13.76 -1.52
C TYR A 290 9.99 -15.01 -1.09
N ASP A 291 8.74 -14.83 -0.63
CA ASP A 291 7.88 -15.94 -0.22
C ASP A 291 7.48 -16.84 -1.41
N LYS A 292 7.37 -16.30 -2.63
CA LYS A 292 7.17 -17.07 -3.87
C LYS A 292 8.43 -17.85 -4.24
N ASP A 293 9.57 -17.18 -4.31
CA ASP A 293 10.86 -17.78 -4.68
C ASP A 293 11.24 -18.89 -3.70
N LYS A 294 11.02 -18.68 -2.39
CA LYS A 294 11.27 -19.70 -1.37
C LYS A 294 10.43 -20.96 -1.59
N ARG A 295 9.15 -20.81 -1.97
CA ARG A 295 8.29 -21.97 -2.29
C ARG A 295 8.75 -22.69 -3.55
N GLN A 296 9.13 -21.93 -4.58
CA GLN A 296 9.63 -22.50 -5.82
C GLN A 296 10.96 -23.25 -5.60
N LYS A 297 11.91 -22.66 -4.87
CA LYS A 297 13.17 -23.32 -4.48
C LYS A 297 12.92 -24.61 -3.71
N LYS A 298 12.05 -24.59 -2.70
CA LYS A 298 11.69 -25.81 -1.95
C LYS A 298 11.06 -26.88 -2.85
N ARG A 299 10.24 -26.48 -3.84
CA ARG A 299 9.68 -27.42 -4.81
C ARG A 299 10.77 -28.03 -5.68
N GLN A 300 11.71 -27.22 -6.18
CA GLN A 300 12.83 -27.69 -6.99
C GLN A 300 13.71 -28.66 -6.20
N GLU A 301 14.09 -28.31 -4.98
CA GLU A 301 14.87 -29.18 -4.08
C GLU A 301 14.17 -30.52 -3.83
N ASN A 302 12.85 -30.52 -3.63
CA ASN A 302 12.08 -31.75 -3.45
C ASN A 302 12.01 -32.60 -4.74
N LEU A 303 11.89 -31.98 -5.91
CA LEU A 303 11.90 -32.68 -7.20
C LEU A 303 13.28 -33.27 -7.48
N ASP A 304 14.35 -32.52 -7.22
CA ASP A 304 15.72 -32.98 -7.38
C ASP A 304 16.02 -34.14 -6.43
N LYS A 305 15.57 -34.05 -5.18
CA LYS A 305 15.65 -35.16 -4.21
C LYS A 305 14.92 -36.40 -4.72
N ARG A 306 13.67 -36.28 -5.18
CA ARG A 306 12.91 -37.41 -5.77
C ARG A 306 13.61 -38.01 -6.98
N SER A 307 14.20 -37.18 -7.84
CA SER A 307 14.96 -37.63 -9.01
C SER A 307 16.21 -38.41 -8.62
N LYS A 308 17.00 -37.88 -7.67
CA LYS A 308 18.18 -38.57 -7.10
C LYS A 308 17.79 -39.87 -6.41
N ASP A 309 16.74 -39.86 -5.59
CA ASP A 309 16.25 -41.07 -4.90
C ASP A 309 15.79 -42.15 -5.89
N LYS A 310 15.13 -41.76 -6.99
CA LYS A 310 14.74 -42.70 -8.06
C LYS A 310 15.97 -43.31 -8.74
N LYS A 311 17.00 -42.51 -9.04
CA LYS A 311 18.28 -42.99 -9.60
C LYS A 311 18.98 -43.93 -8.62
N ASN A 312 19.11 -43.54 -7.36
CA ASN A 312 19.72 -44.34 -6.30
C ASN A 312 18.97 -45.66 -6.07
N ARG A 313 17.63 -45.65 -6.10
CA ARG A 313 16.83 -46.88 -5.99
C ARG A 313 17.10 -47.83 -7.16
N LYS A 314 17.17 -47.31 -8.40
CA LYS A 314 17.53 -48.10 -9.59
C LYS A 314 18.92 -48.73 -9.45
N LEU A 315 19.91 -47.94 -9.04
CA LEU A 315 21.28 -48.42 -8.80
C LEU A 315 21.30 -49.52 -7.74
N LYS A 316 20.65 -49.30 -6.59
CA LYS A 316 20.52 -50.32 -5.52
C LYS A 316 19.85 -51.60 -6.00
N THR A 317 18.80 -51.51 -6.82
CA THR A 317 18.14 -52.70 -7.38
C THR A 317 19.00 -53.43 -8.43
N ALA A 318 19.84 -52.72 -9.20
CA ALA A 318 20.75 -53.33 -10.16
C ALA A 318 21.90 -54.07 -9.45
N SER A 319 22.49 -53.44 -8.42
CA SER A 319 23.52 -54.06 -7.56
C SER A 319 22.98 -55.32 -6.87
N LYS A 320 21.77 -55.29 -6.28
CA LYS A 320 21.13 -56.47 -5.68
C LYS A 320 20.90 -57.62 -6.67
N LYS A 321 20.80 -57.33 -7.97
CA LYS A 321 20.62 -58.32 -9.03
C LYS A 321 21.95 -58.74 -9.68
N GLY A 322 23.09 -58.36 -9.11
CA GLY A 322 24.42 -58.72 -9.61
C GLY A 322 24.82 -58.05 -10.93
N ARG A 323 24.12 -57.01 -11.37
CA ARG A 323 24.47 -56.29 -12.61
C ARG A 323 25.59 -55.29 -12.33
N ILE A 324 26.65 -55.34 -13.13
CA ILE A 324 27.79 -54.41 -13.07
C ILE A 324 27.26 -52.99 -13.33
N ILE A 325 27.53 -52.08 -12.40
CA ILE A 325 27.12 -50.68 -12.48
C ILE A 325 28.28 -49.89 -13.10
N PRO A 326 28.15 -49.31 -14.31
CA PRO A 326 29.22 -48.51 -14.89
C PRO A 326 29.38 -47.20 -14.13
N GLY A 327 30.59 -46.90 -13.65
CA GLY A 327 30.93 -45.65 -12.98
C GLY A 327 30.74 -45.63 -11.46
N TYR A 328 30.73 -46.80 -10.82
CA TYR A 328 31.03 -46.97 -9.40
C TYR A 328 32.15 -47.98 -9.22
#